data_AF-A0A0F9MLT6-F1
#
_entry.id   AF-A0A0F9MLT6-F1
#
_cell.length_a   1.000
_cell.length_b   1.000
_cell.length_c   1.000
_cell.angle_alpha   90.00
_cell.angle_beta   90.00
_cell.angle_gamma   90.00
#
_symmetry.space_group_name_H-M   'P 1'
#
loop_
_entity.id
_entity.type
_entity.pdbx_description
1 polymer ?
#
loop_
_entity_poly.entity_id
_entity_poly.type
_entity_poly.pdbx_seq_one_letter_code
_entity_poly.pdbx_strand_id
1 'polypeptide(L)'
;RDDDAVREELGDLLLQIVFHARLAQEREAFDMSDVVKGISDKMVSRHPHVFGSEFETAEEVVGQWEERKKEEGKMRESLLDGVPRTMPSLLRAARLQSRAARAGFDWSRVDGAIDKLDEEIGEFRAALKSGSKDPSEIEDELGDVFFSLVNISRFVGVNPEDALRKTISKFIKRFRHMEMRAADSGRELKDMSLEEMDELWDEAKGAKRKD
;
A
#
# COMPACT_ATOMS: atom_id res chain seq x y z
N ARG A 1 11.85 -8.54 -18.05
CA ARG A 1 10.44 -8.77 -17.72
C ARG A 1 9.99 -9.93 -18.58
N ASP A 2 9.20 -10.83 -18.03
CA ASP A 2 8.63 -11.93 -18.82
C ASP A 2 7.33 -11.41 -19.43
N ASP A 3 7.46 -10.83 -20.63
CA ASP A 3 6.35 -10.18 -21.31
C ASP A 3 5.29 -11.20 -21.77
N ASP A 4 5.66 -12.47 -21.94
CA ASP A 4 4.73 -13.56 -22.25
C ASP A 4 3.85 -13.89 -21.05
N ALA A 5 4.43 -13.99 -19.84
CA ALA A 5 3.66 -14.17 -18.61
C ALA A 5 2.69 -13.00 -18.35
N VAL A 6 3.12 -11.75 -18.61
CA VAL A 6 2.23 -10.57 -18.49
C VAL A 6 1.08 -10.64 -19.48
N ARG A 7 1.34 -11.09 -20.72
CA ARG A 7 0.30 -11.24 -21.74
C ARG A 7 -0.74 -12.29 -21.34
N GLU A 8 -0.32 -13.40 -20.75
CA GLU A 8 -1.20 -14.46 -20.25
C GLU A 8 -2.13 -13.93 -19.15
N GLU A 9 -1.56 -13.28 -18.12
CA GLU A 9 -2.32 -12.69 -17.00
C GLU A 9 -3.32 -11.61 -17.46
N LEU A 10 -2.95 -10.80 -18.47
CA LEU A 10 -3.87 -9.84 -19.07
C LEU A 10 -5.01 -10.52 -19.84
N GLY A 11 -4.75 -11.67 -20.46
CA GLY A 11 -5.77 -12.51 -21.09
C GLY A 11 -6.78 -13.03 -20.07
N ASP A 12 -6.30 -13.52 -18.93
CA ASP A 12 -7.17 -14.01 -17.85
C ASP A 12 -8.00 -12.89 -17.23
N LEU A 13 -7.42 -11.70 -17.05
CA LEU A 13 -8.17 -10.53 -16.59
C LEU A 13 -9.24 -10.09 -17.60
N LEU A 14 -8.92 -10.13 -18.90
CA LEU A 14 -9.90 -9.84 -19.95
C LEU A 14 -11.04 -10.87 -19.96
N LEU A 15 -10.74 -12.15 -19.73
CA LEU A 15 -11.75 -13.20 -19.61
C LEU A 15 -12.75 -12.90 -18.49
N GLN A 16 -12.29 -12.44 -17.32
CA GLN A 16 -13.18 -12.05 -16.22
C GLN A 16 -14.13 -10.91 -16.63
N ILE A 17 -13.62 -9.90 -17.34
CA ILE A 17 -14.42 -8.75 -17.81
C ILE A 17 -15.51 -9.23 -18.79
N VAL A 18 -15.12 -10.04 -19.78
CA VAL A 18 -16.05 -10.59 -20.77
C VAL A 18 -17.14 -11.44 -20.10
N PHE A 19 -16.75 -12.28 -19.13
CA PHE A 19 -17.68 -13.14 -18.40
C PHE A 19 -18.70 -12.32 -17.59
N HIS A 20 -18.26 -11.30 -16.85
CA HIS A 20 -19.16 -10.42 -16.11
C HIS A 20 -20.08 -9.60 -17.01
N ALA A 21 -19.57 -9.08 -18.14
CA ALA A 21 -20.38 -8.39 -19.14
C ALA A 21 -21.45 -9.31 -19.73
N ARG A 22 -21.12 -10.58 -19.99
CA ARG A 22 -22.09 -11.55 -20.48
C ARG A 22 -23.19 -11.86 -19.46
N LEU A 23 -22.83 -12.08 -18.19
CA LEU A 23 -23.79 -12.28 -17.11
C LEU A 23 -24.68 -11.04 -16.86
N ALA A 24 -24.17 -9.84 -17.11
CA ALA A 24 -24.95 -8.60 -17.04
C ALA A 24 -25.93 -8.49 -18.22
N GLN A 25 -25.48 -8.86 -19.42
CA GLN A 25 -26.31 -8.88 -20.63
C GLN A 25 -27.47 -9.86 -20.51
N GLU A 26 -27.25 -11.06 -19.94
CA GLU A 26 -28.30 -12.04 -19.68
C GLU A 26 -29.38 -11.55 -18.70
N ARG A 27 -29.04 -10.56 -17.87
CA ARG A 27 -29.96 -9.88 -16.95
C ARG A 27 -30.48 -8.55 -17.51
N GLU A 28 -30.24 -8.28 -18.80
CA GLU A 28 -30.64 -7.06 -19.50
C GLU A 28 -30.13 -5.76 -18.82
N ALA A 29 -29.02 -5.82 -18.08
CA ALA A 29 -28.51 -4.69 -17.30
C ALA A 29 -27.55 -3.78 -18.10
N PHE A 30 -26.53 -4.36 -18.72
CA PHE A 30 -25.55 -3.71 -19.59
C PHE A 30 -24.77 -4.77 -20.37
N ASP A 31 -24.06 -4.36 -21.43
CA ASP A 31 -23.18 -5.25 -22.20
C ASP A 31 -21.71 -4.78 -22.27
N MET A 32 -20.90 -5.49 -23.07
CA MET A 32 -19.49 -5.16 -23.23
C MET A 32 -19.28 -3.78 -23.91
N SER A 33 -20.18 -3.38 -24.80
CA SER A 33 -20.12 -2.07 -25.47
C SER A 33 -20.31 -0.96 -24.46
N ASP A 34 -21.23 -1.13 -23.51
CA ASP A 34 -21.45 -0.17 -22.41
C ASP A 34 -20.22 -0.03 -21.50
N VAL A 35 -19.55 -1.14 -21.19
CA VAL A 35 -18.31 -1.14 -20.39
C VAL A 35 -17.20 -0.38 -21.12
N VAL A 36 -16.99 -0.67 -22.41
CA VAL A 36 -15.96 -0.01 -23.25
C VAL A 36 -16.26 1.48 -23.42
N LYS A 37 -17.53 1.84 -23.64
CA LYS A 37 -17.95 3.24 -23.72
C LYS A 37 -17.73 3.96 -22.39
N GLY A 38 -18.12 3.36 -21.27
CA GLY A 38 -17.95 3.95 -19.95
C GLY A 38 -16.49 4.22 -19.55
N ILE A 39 -15.55 3.35 -19.93
CA ILE A 39 -14.11 3.63 -19.71
C ILE A 39 -13.57 4.65 -20.70
N SER A 40 -14.02 4.63 -21.96
CA SER A 40 -13.60 5.60 -22.99
C SER A 40 -14.04 7.02 -22.61
N ASP A 41 -15.30 7.19 -22.22
CA ASP A 41 -15.85 8.47 -21.76
C ASP A 41 -15.11 8.96 -20.52
N LYS A 42 -14.81 8.08 -19.55
CA LYS A 42 -13.98 8.42 -18.38
C LYS A 42 -12.55 8.79 -18.75
N MET A 43 -11.96 8.11 -19.73
CA MET A 43 -10.60 8.39 -20.16
C MET A 43 -10.50 9.79 -20.77
N VAL A 44 -11.46 10.16 -21.61
CA VAL A 44 -11.59 11.50 -22.20
C VAL A 44 -11.93 12.55 -21.14
N SER A 45 -12.90 12.28 -20.25
CA SER A 45 -13.31 13.23 -19.21
C SER A 45 -12.19 13.52 -18.21
N ARG A 46 -11.32 12.54 -17.94
CA ARG A 46 -10.25 12.65 -16.94
C ARG A 46 -8.92 13.10 -17.49
N HIS A 47 -8.69 13.03 -18.79
CA HIS A 47 -7.44 13.47 -19.41
C HIS A 47 -7.68 14.54 -20.47
N PRO A 48 -8.29 15.69 -20.12
CA PRO A 48 -8.48 16.79 -21.07
C PRO A 48 -7.15 17.34 -21.59
N HIS A 49 -6.02 17.11 -20.93
CA HIS A 49 -4.68 17.45 -21.44
C HIS A 49 -4.19 16.51 -22.56
N VAL A 50 -4.73 15.29 -22.64
CA VAL A 50 -4.43 14.32 -23.71
C VAL A 50 -5.45 14.43 -24.84
N PHE A 51 -6.70 14.72 -24.52
CA PHE A 51 -7.84 14.69 -25.45
C PHE A 51 -8.50 16.07 -25.68
N GLY A 52 -7.90 17.16 -25.20
CA GLY A 52 -8.43 18.54 -25.20
C GLY A 52 -7.32 19.61 -25.13
N SER A 53 -7.55 20.72 -24.42
CA SER A 53 -6.70 21.94 -24.42
C SER A 53 -5.37 21.82 -23.67
N GLU A 54 -4.39 22.66 -24.03
CA GLU A 54 -3.04 22.71 -23.42
C GLU A 54 -3.10 23.13 -21.94
N PHE A 55 -2.39 22.38 -21.08
CA PHE A 55 -2.20 22.68 -19.65
C PHE A 55 -0.72 22.90 -19.35
N GLU A 56 -0.42 23.78 -18.40
CA GLU A 56 0.96 24.23 -18.14
C GLU A 56 1.73 23.33 -17.16
N THR A 57 1.06 22.56 -16.27
CA THR A 57 1.76 21.73 -15.26
C THR A 57 1.07 20.39 -14.91
N ALA A 58 1.86 19.42 -14.43
CA ALA A 58 1.38 18.08 -14.05
C ALA A 58 0.56 18.04 -12.74
N GLU A 59 0.77 19.00 -11.83
CA GLU A 59 0.05 19.09 -10.56
C GLU A 59 -1.39 19.56 -10.75
N GLU A 60 -1.63 20.50 -11.68
CA GLU A 60 -2.96 20.96 -12.08
C GLU A 60 -3.79 19.83 -12.71
N VAL A 61 -3.15 18.95 -13.48
CA VAL A 61 -3.78 17.78 -14.10
C VAL A 61 -4.30 16.78 -13.05
N VAL A 62 -3.51 16.51 -12.00
CA VAL A 62 -3.90 15.58 -10.92
C VAL A 62 -5.04 16.16 -10.07
N GLY A 63 -5.01 17.47 -9.80
CA GLY A 63 -6.06 18.17 -9.06
C GLY A 63 -7.42 18.11 -9.75
N GLN A 64 -7.48 18.46 -11.04
CA GLN A 64 -8.73 18.44 -11.82
C GLN A 64 -9.26 17.02 -12.07
N TRP A 65 -8.37 16.02 -12.19
CA TRP A 65 -8.75 14.61 -12.33
C TRP A 65 -9.53 14.09 -11.12
N GLU A 66 -9.15 14.50 -9.91
CA GLU A 66 -9.84 14.15 -8.67
C GLU A 66 -11.13 14.96 -8.47
N GLU A 67 -11.16 16.22 -8.92
CA GLU A 67 -12.35 17.09 -8.85
C GLU A 67 -13.48 16.56 -9.74
N ARG A 68 -13.18 16.17 -10.98
CA ARG A 68 -14.16 15.51 -11.86
C ARG A 68 -14.63 14.14 -11.32
N LYS A 69 -13.79 13.43 -10.57
CA LYS A 69 -14.21 12.22 -9.85
C LYS A 69 -15.22 12.49 -8.73
N LYS A 70 -15.24 13.70 -8.15
CA LYS A 70 -16.26 14.12 -7.17
C LYS A 70 -17.57 14.44 -7.87
N GLU A 71 -17.53 15.09 -9.03
CA GLU A 71 -18.71 15.44 -9.83
C GLU A 71 -19.42 14.20 -10.40
N GLU A 72 -18.68 13.16 -10.80
CA GLU A 72 -19.22 11.94 -11.43
C GLU A 72 -19.86 10.92 -10.45
N GLY A 73 -19.73 11.08 -9.13
CA GLY A 73 -20.05 9.99 -8.19
C GLY A 73 -20.77 10.40 -6.92
N LYS A 74 -22.11 10.16 -6.90
CA LYS A 74 -23.05 10.01 -5.77
C LYS A 74 -22.67 10.81 -4.52
N MET A 75 -23.48 11.81 -4.13
CA MET A 75 -23.40 12.54 -2.85
C MET A 75 -22.69 11.71 -1.79
N ARG A 76 -21.39 11.96 -1.60
CA ARG A 76 -20.61 11.32 -0.57
C ARG A 76 -20.89 12.14 0.68
N GLU A 77 -21.53 11.53 1.67
CA GLU A 77 -21.82 12.19 2.94
C GLU A 77 -20.52 12.49 3.70
N SER A 78 -19.46 11.71 3.46
CA SER A 78 -18.12 11.91 4.04
C SER A 78 -17.03 12.03 2.98
N LEU A 79 -16.04 12.88 3.26
CA LEU A 79 -14.77 12.98 2.51
C LEU A 79 -14.04 11.62 2.43
N LEU A 80 -14.29 10.72 3.38
CA LEU A 80 -13.68 9.40 3.46
C LEU A 80 -14.43 8.33 2.63
N ASP A 81 -15.59 8.65 2.05
CA ASP A 81 -16.42 7.68 1.34
C ASP A 81 -15.81 7.19 0.02
N GLY A 82 -15.93 5.89 -0.25
CA GLY A 82 -15.37 5.26 -1.45
C GLY A 82 -13.91 4.81 -1.31
N VAL A 83 -13.38 4.72 -0.09
CA VAL A 83 -12.21 3.86 0.19
C VAL A 83 -12.75 2.44 0.48
N PRO A 84 -12.44 1.43 -0.36
CA PRO A 84 -12.94 0.07 -0.16
C PRO A 84 -12.50 -0.51 1.19
N ARG A 85 -13.42 -1.18 1.89
CA ARG A 85 -13.11 -1.91 3.14
C ARG A 85 -12.23 -3.14 2.91
N THR A 86 -12.24 -3.69 1.70
CA THR A 86 -11.47 -4.88 1.28
C THR A 86 -10.02 -4.58 0.94
N MET A 87 -9.60 -3.32 1.01
CA MET A 87 -8.23 -2.91 0.74
C MET A 87 -7.30 -3.32 1.89
N PRO A 88 -6.03 -3.69 1.60
CA PRO A 88 -5.02 -3.88 2.64
C PRO A 88 -4.92 -2.66 3.56
N SER A 89 -4.74 -2.90 4.86
CA SER A 89 -4.88 -1.86 5.89
C SER A 89 -3.90 -0.69 5.72
N LEU A 90 -2.64 -0.94 5.35
CA LEU A 90 -1.66 0.12 5.12
C LEU A 90 -2.02 1.00 3.93
N LEU A 91 -2.44 0.37 2.83
CA LEU A 91 -2.89 1.09 1.64
C LEU A 91 -4.18 1.87 1.90
N ARG A 92 -5.09 1.29 2.70
CA ARG A 92 -6.33 1.94 3.13
C ARG A 92 -6.04 3.17 3.98
N ALA A 93 -5.16 3.06 4.98
CA ALA A 93 -4.72 4.16 5.83
C ALA A 93 -4.10 5.29 4.98
N ALA A 94 -3.19 4.96 4.05
CA ALA A 94 -2.57 5.94 3.16
C ALA A 94 -3.60 6.72 2.33
N ARG A 95 -4.63 6.03 1.83
CA ARG A 95 -5.73 6.67 1.07
C ARG A 95 -6.61 7.57 1.94
N LEU A 96 -6.92 7.14 3.16
CA LEU A 96 -7.70 7.94 4.11
C LEU A 96 -6.95 9.22 4.48
N GLN A 97 -5.67 9.11 4.85
CA GLN A 97 -4.80 10.25 5.17
C GLN A 97 -4.63 11.20 3.98
N SER A 98 -4.43 10.67 2.76
CA SER A 98 -4.34 11.51 1.56
C SER A 98 -5.60 12.33 1.30
N ARG A 99 -6.77 11.82 1.70
CA ARG A 99 -8.04 12.54 1.58
C ARG A 99 -8.23 13.57 2.69
N ALA A 100 -7.87 13.21 3.92
CA ALA A 100 -7.87 14.14 5.04
C ALA A 100 -6.94 15.33 4.75
N ALA A 101 -5.76 15.06 4.20
CA ALA A 101 -4.79 16.08 3.84
C ALA A 101 -5.32 17.08 2.80
N ARG A 102 -6.03 16.60 1.79
CA ARG A 102 -6.68 17.47 0.79
C ARG A 102 -7.79 18.36 1.38
N ALA A 103 -8.34 17.99 2.52
CA ALA A 103 -9.30 18.83 3.26
C ALA A 103 -8.61 19.84 4.19
N GLY A 104 -7.27 19.91 4.17
CA GLY A 104 -6.47 20.77 5.03
C GLY A 104 -6.12 20.14 6.38
N PHE A 105 -6.49 18.88 6.63
CA PHE A 105 -6.10 18.16 7.84
C PHE A 105 -4.77 17.45 7.60
N ASP A 106 -3.68 18.22 7.59
CA ASP A 106 -2.32 17.72 7.42
C ASP A 106 -1.26 18.60 8.07
N TRP A 107 -0.08 18.03 8.29
CA TRP A 107 1.11 18.78 8.65
C TRP A 107 1.71 19.48 7.42
N SER A 108 2.33 20.64 7.64
CA SER A 108 3.00 21.40 6.57
C SER A 108 4.34 20.80 6.15
N ARG A 109 4.97 20.01 7.03
CA ARG A 109 6.29 19.38 6.81
C ARG A 109 6.32 17.99 7.45
N VAL A 110 7.23 17.15 6.96
CA VAL A 110 7.46 15.80 7.47
C VAL A 110 7.87 15.79 8.95
N ASP A 111 8.55 16.84 9.43
CA ASP A 111 9.03 16.93 10.81
C ASP A 111 7.88 16.76 11.82
N GLY A 112 6.72 17.41 11.58
CA GLY A 112 5.55 17.25 12.45
C GLY A 112 4.95 15.83 12.44
N ALA A 113 5.09 15.09 11.32
CA ALA A 113 4.68 13.69 11.26
C ALA A 113 5.67 12.77 12.01
N ILE A 114 6.95 13.13 12.06
CA ILE A 114 7.97 12.41 12.83
C ILE A 114 7.78 12.68 14.33
N ASP A 115 7.57 13.94 14.71
CA ASP A 115 7.29 14.32 16.11
C ASP A 115 6.07 13.55 16.64
N LYS A 116 5.00 13.43 15.82
CA LYS A 116 3.83 12.64 16.18
C LYS A 116 4.15 11.15 16.30
N LEU A 117 4.99 10.57 15.43
CA LEU A 117 5.44 9.18 15.59
C LEU A 117 6.19 8.97 16.91
N ASP A 118 7.05 9.91 17.30
CA ASP A 118 7.78 9.81 18.58
C ASP A 118 6.83 9.88 19.79
N GLU A 119 5.76 10.68 19.70
CA GLU A 119 4.66 10.72 20.67
C GLU A 119 3.97 9.34 20.77
N GLU A 120 3.50 8.76 19.66
CA GLU A 120 2.84 7.44 19.64
C GLU A 120 3.75 6.32 20.18
N ILE A 121 5.05 6.38 19.86
CA ILE A 121 6.03 5.42 20.42
C ILE A 121 6.15 5.60 21.94
N GLY A 122 6.04 6.83 22.44
CA GLY A 122 6.01 7.15 23.86
C GLY A 122 4.79 6.54 24.56
N GLU A 123 3.60 6.72 23.98
CA GLU A 123 2.33 6.20 24.49
C GLU A 123 2.31 4.66 24.46
N PHE A 124 2.71 4.05 23.34
CA PHE A 124 2.90 2.59 23.25
C PHE A 124 3.88 2.04 24.30
N ARG A 125 5.00 2.71 24.53
CA ARG A 125 5.95 2.32 25.60
C ARG A 125 5.35 2.47 27.00
N ALA A 126 4.51 3.46 27.22
CA ALA A 126 3.82 3.66 28.49
C ALA A 126 2.81 2.54 28.74
N ALA A 127 2.01 2.18 27.72
CA ALA A 127 1.07 1.05 27.76
C ALA A 127 1.79 -0.28 28.08
N LEU A 128 2.97 -0.53 27.47
CA LEU A 128 3.77 -1.72 27.79
C LEU A 128 4.30 -1.74 29.23
N LYS A 129 4.61 -0.58 29.81
CA LYS A 129 5.22 -0.45 31.15
C LYS A 129 4.21 -0.38 32.29
N SER A 130 3.03 0.18 32.03
CA SER A 130 1.96 0.30 33.03
C SER A 130 1.50 -1.07 33.53
N GLY A 131 1.89 -2.16 32.85
CA GLY A 131 1.40 -3.49 33.11
C GLY A 131 -0.10 -3.55 32.90
N SER A 132 -0.66 -2.64 32.07
CA SER A 132 -2.08 -2.65 31.75
C SER A 132 -2.39 -4.02 31.17
N LYS A 133 -3.21 -4.76 31.93
CA LYS A 133 -3.68 -6.10 31.55
C LYS A 133 -4.76 -6.01 30.50
N ASP A 134 -4.94 -4.86 29.87
CA ASP A 134 -5.93 -4.64 28.83
C ASP A 134 -5.21 -4.73 27.48
N PRO A 135 -5.34 -5.87 26.77
CA PRO A 135 -4.73 -6.02 25.46
C PRO A 135 -5.26 -4.99 24.45
N SER A 136 -6.43 -4.40 24.70
CA SER A 136 -7.02 -3.40 23.79
C SER A 136 -6.23 -2.10 23.78
N GLU A 137 -5.74 -1.62 24.93
CA GLU A 137 -4.91 -0.42 25.01
C GLU A 137 -3.60 -0.62 24.23
N ILE A 138 -2.94 -1.78 24.38
CA ILE A 138 -1.71 -2.09 23.63
C ILE A 138 -1.98 -2.17 22.12
N GLU A 139 -3.14 -2.72 21.73
CA GLU A 139 -3.55 -2.84 20.33
C GLU A 139 -3.83 -1.47 19.70
N ASP A 140 -4.53 -0.59 20.41
CA ASP A 140 -4.85 0.77 19.97
C ASP A 140 -3.57 1.59 19.74
N GLU A 141 -2.69 1.63 20.73
CA GLU A 141 -1.41 2.35 20.67
C GLU A 141 -0.48 1.81 19.56
N LEU A 142 -0.44 0.49 19.38
CA LEU A 142 0.30 -0.12 18.27
C LEU A 142 -0.31 0.26 16.90
N GLY A 143 -1.64 0.34 16.84
CA GLY A 143 -2.39 0.82 15.68
C GLY A 143 -2.00 2.23 15.30
N ASP A 144 -1.89 3.13 16.27
CA ASP A 144 -1.52 4.53 16.04
C ASP A 144 -0.06 4.69 15.61
N VAL A 145 0.87 3.87 16.13
CA VAL A 145 2.23 3.77 15.58
C VAL A 145 2.22 3.39 14.10
N PHE A 146 1.45 2.37 13.70
CA PHE A 146 1.33 2.00 12.29
C PHE A 146 0.72 3.12 11.46
N PHE A 147 -0.32 3.79 11.97
CA PHE A 147 -0.98 4.89 11.28
C PHE A 147 -0.03 6.08 11.06
N SER A 148 0.79 6.41 12.07
CA SER A 148 1.81 7.45 11.99
C SER A 148 2.94 7.12 11.00
N LEU A 149 3.41 5.87 10.96
CA LEU A 149 4.36 5.40 9.94
C LEU A 149 3.80 5.53 8.52
N VAL A 150 2.52 5.20 8.33
CA VAL A 150 1.84 5.40 7.04
C VAL A 150 1.79 6.89 6.67
N ASN A 151 1.58 7.79 7.63
CA ASN A 151 1.57 9.22 7.36
C ASN A 151 2.93 9.72 6.90
N ILE A 152 4.01 9.30 7.56
CA ILE A 152 5.39 9.61 7.13
C ILE A 152 5.64 9.09 5.72
N SER A 153 5.21 7.86 5.41
CA SER A 153 5.37 7.28 4.08
C SER A 153 4.77 8.16 2.97
N ARG A 154 3.64 8.82 3.25
CA ARG A 154 2.99 9.77 2.33
C ARG A 154 3.83 11.03 2.12
N PHE A 155 4.43 11.60 3.17
CA PHE A 155 5.32 12.76 3.06
C PHE A 155 6.57 12.48 2.22
N VAL A 156 7.11 11.26 2.29
CA VAL A 156 8.30 10.88 1.52
C VAL A 156 7.98 10.25 0.16
N GLY A 157 6.70 10.23 -0.24
CA GLY A 157 6.27 9.70 -1.55
C GLY A 157 6.43 8.19 -1.71
N VAL A 158 6.39 7.43 -0.61
CA VAL A 158 6.56 5.97 -0.61
C VAL A 158 5.22 5.28 -0.37
N ASN A 159 4.89 4.28 -1.18
CA ASN A 159 3.75 3.41 -0.91
C ASN A 159 4.10 2.45 0.26
N PRO A 160 3.38 2.52 1.41
CA PRO A 160 3.73 1.75 2.60
C PRO A 160 3.56 0.24 2.41
N GLU A 161 2.54 -0.17 1.64
CA GLU A 161 2.26 -1.58 1.35
C GLU A 161 3.40 -2.19 0.51
N ASP A 162 3.84 -1.47 -0.52
CA ASP A 162 4.95 -1.93 -1.37
C ASP A 162 6.29 -1.89 -0.62
N ALA A 163 6.51 -0.91 0.25
CA ALA A 163 7.69 -0.83 1.10
C ALA A 163 7.79 -2.03 2.05
N LEU A 164 6.68 -2.37 2.72
CA LEU A 164 6.61 -3.55 3.59
C LEU A 164 6.79 -4.84 2.78
N ARG A 165 6.12 -4.97 1.63
CA ARG A 165 6.25 -6.14 0.75
C ARG A 165 7.70 -6.38 0.33
N LYS A 166 8.43 -5.32 -0.06
CA LYS A 166 9.86 -5.42 -0.39
C LYS A 166 10.71 -5.88 0.81
N THR A 167 10.39 -5.42 2.02
CA THR A 167 11.08 -5.84 3.25
C THR A 167 10.80 -7.30 3.57
N ILE A 168 9.55 -7.76 3.44
CA ILE A 168 9.17 -9.18 3.61
C ILE A 168 9.90 -10.06 2.59
N SER A 169 9.94 -9.68 1.31
CA SER A 169 10.67 -10.45 0.29
C SER A 169 12.17 -10.56 0.61
N LYS A 170 12.79 -9.48 1.11
CA LYS A 170 14.19 -9.51 1.57
C LYS A 170 14.37 -10.45 2.77
N PHE A 171 13.46 -10.41 3.73
CA PHE A 171 13.47 -11.32 4.88
C PHE A 171 13.40 -12.79 4.43
N ILE A 172 12.41 -13.14 3.59
CA ILE A 172 12.23 -14.51 3.07
C ILE A 172 13.48 -14.99 2.34
N LYS A 173 14.06 -14.15 1.48
CA LYS A 173 15.28 -14.50 0.74
C LYS A 173 16.45 -14.80 1.69
N ARG A 174 16.63 -13.98 2.73
CA ARG A 174 17.71 -14.15 3.71
C ARG A 174 17.48 -15.38 4.58
N PHE A 175 16.27 -15.59 5.06
CA PHE A 175 15.93 -16.75 5.88
C PHE A 175 16.15 -18.06 5.11
N ARG A 176 15.73 -18.13 3.85
CA ARG A 176 16.01 -19.29 2.97
C ARG A 176 17.50 -19.53 2.75
N HIS A 177 18.31 -18.47 2.70
CA HIS A 177 19.76 -18.62 2.64
C HIS A 177 20.31 -19.22 3.93
N MET A 178 19.86 -18.76 5.09
CA MET A 178 20.25 -19.35 6.37
C MET A 178 19.88 -20.83 6.46
N GLU A 179 18.66 -21.21 6.04
CA GLU A 179 18.21 -22.60 6.02
C GLU A 179 19.11 -23.48 5.15
N MET A 180 19.47 -23.00 3.95
CA MET A 180 20.38 -23.68 3.04
C MET A 180 21.76 -23.87 3.67
N ARG A 181 22.32 -22.82 4.28
CA ARG A 181 23.66 -22.86 4.89
C ARG A 181 23.72 -23.76 6.12
N ALA A 182 22.68 -23.74 6.95
CA ALA A 182 22.56 -24.67 8.07
C ALA A 182 22.53 -26.12 7.56
N ALA A 183 21.72 -26.40 6.53
CA ALA A 183 21.62 -27.72 5.91
C ALA A 183 22.96 -28.19 5.29
N ASP A 184 23.69 -27.31 4.60
CA ASP A 184 25.03 -27.60 4.06
C ASP A 184 26.03 -27.99 5.16
N SER A 185 25.86 -27.45 6.37
CA SER A 185 26.65 -27.79 7.56
C SER A 185 26.13 -29.00 8.35
N GLY A 186 25.07 -29.67 7.86
CA GLY A 186 24.45 -30.81 8.52
C GLY A 186 23.68 -30.47 9.80
N ARG A 187 23.29 -29.21 9.97
CA ARG A 187 22.55 -28.71 11.15
C ARG A 187 21.18 -28.17 10.74
N GLU A 188 20.26 -28.12 11.70
CA GLU A 188 19.01 -27.39 11.55
C GLU A 188 19.11 -26.03 12.26
N LEU A 189 18.44 -25.00 11.73
CA LEU A 189 18.44 -23.66 12.34
C LEU A 189 18.00 -23.70 13.80
N LYS A 190 16.98 -24.50 14.15
CA LYS A 190 16.45 -24.60 15.52
C LYS A 190 17.50 -25.06 16.55
N ASP A 191 18.57 -25.73 16.09
CA ASP A 191 19.66 -26.26 16.91
C ASP A 191 20.89 -25.33 16.90
N MET A 192 20.75 -24.11 16.35
CA MET A 192 21.78 -23.07 16.32
C MET A 192 21.50 -22.02 17.39
N SER A 193 22.57 -21.42 17.93
CA SER A 193 22.44 -20.25 18.82
C SER A 193 22.05 -19.01 18.01
N LEU A 194 21.56 -17.97 18.70
CA LEU A 194 21.23 -16.70 18.05
C LEU A 194 22.47 -16.07 17.40
N GLU A 195 23.64 -16.19 18.03
CA GLU A 195 24.90 -15.72 17.48
C GLU A 195 25.25 -16.42 16.16
N GLU A 196 25.08 -17.74 16.11
CA GLU A 196 25.33 -18.51 14.89
C GLU A 196 24.31 -18.18 13.78
N MET A 197 23.05 -17.95 14.15
CA MET A 197 22.02 -17.47 13.21
C MET A 197 22.34 -16.06 12.68
N ASP A 198 22.82 -15.17 13.54
CA ASP A 198 23.20 -13.81 13.16
C ASP A 198 24.37 -13.80 12.17
N GLU A 199 25.35 -14.71 12.33
CA GLU A 199 26.43 -14.89 11.34
C GLU A 199 25.90 -15.29 9.96
N LEU A 200 24.98 -16.27 9.89
CA LEU A 200 24.35 -16.68 8.64
C LEU A 200 23.47 -15.57 8.04
N TRP A 201 22.83 -14.77 8.89
CA TRP A 201 22.00 -13.64 8.46
C TRP A 201 22.85 -12.50 7.87
N ASP A 202 24.01 -12.22 8.46
CA ASP A 202 24.96 -11.22 7.94
C ASP A 202 25.64 -11.71 6.65
N GLU A 203 25.94 -13.01 6.53
CA GLU A 203 26.32 -13.65 5.26
C GLU A 203 25.22 -13.41 4.20
N ALA A 204 23.95 -13.67 4.54
CA ALA A 204 22.82 -13.47 3.63
C ALA A 204 22.60 -12.00 3.21
N LYS A 205 23.02 -11.03 4.02
CA LYS A 205 23.01 -9.61 3.66
C LYS A 205 24.10 -9.25 2.64
N GLY A 206 25.12 -10.09 2.48
CA GLY A 206 26.35 -9.74 1.78
C GLY A 206 27.17 -8.69 2.53
N ALA A 207 26.99 -8.60 3.86
CA ALA A 207 27.82 -7.74 4.69
C ALA A 207 29.22 -8.38 4.74
N LYS A 208 30.21 -7.78 4.07
CA LYS A 208 31.60 -8.16 4.28
C LYS A 208 31.88 -7.97 5.77
N ARG A 209 32.44 -8.99 6.44
CA ARG A 209 33.03 -8.86 7.78
C ARG A 209 33.88 -7.59 7.76
N LYS A 210 33.59 -6.65 8.66
CA LYS A 210 34.52 -5.55 8.96
C LYS A 210 35.69 -6.22 9.67
N ASP A 211 36.75 -6.50 8.92
CA ASP A 211 38.07 -6.78 9.48
C ASP A 211 38.62 -5.53 10.18
#